data_AF-A0AA37H9J3-F1
#
_entry.id   AF-A0AA37H9J3-F1
#
_cell.length_a   1.000
_cell.length_b   1.000
_cell.length_c   1.000
_cell.angle_alpha   90.00
_cell.angle_beta   90.00
_cell.angle_gamma   90.00
#
_symmetry.space_group_name_H-M   'P 1'
#
loop_
_entity.id
_entity.type
_entity.pdbx_description
1 polymer ?
#
loop_
_entity_poly.entity_id
_entity_poly.type
_entity_poly.pdbx_seq_one_letter_code
_entity_poly.pdbx_strand_id
1 'polypeptide(L)'
;MSAWPRPDPAALRTVLRQALADPAVTWSLGGYGAGATFRRDADEPADGPFDGRPGLVTPRGALVLGEACALVPVAYETALGGDAWSQALALCRPLSRLPSCPAPVVSELGRDDGAARSEDRDGVSFCLGLPLRQARLLARGRGAAVPILRDACGRPADAVLWERLSRLGATLIAASGGDRIEVVLPDTHPGPRAHWFDKLLRLGRLHAATAPIPAGLAPVIHLHPPHPWTESGYDLGRHGVFADWLARWGDPALVALKAGILAGEAMAVPDTRAARAVTRVARAQRRYLASS
;
A
#
# COMPACT_ATOMS: atom_id res chain seq x y z
N MET A 1 3.48 20.71 19.25
CA MET A 1 3.75 19.72 18.18
C MET A 1 4.17 18.43 18.87
N SER A 2 3.33 17.40 18.86
CA SER A 2 3.70 16.11 19.45
C SER A 2 4.81 15.49 18.60
N ALA A 3 5.90 15.05 19.23
CA ALA A 3 6.97 14.35 18.53
C ALA A 3 6.42 13.01 18.04
N TRP A 4 6.46 12.77 16.73
CA TRP A 4 6.06 11.48 16.17
C TRP A 4 6.93 10.37 16.77
N PRO A 5 6.38 9.17 17.07
CA PRO A 5 7.16 8.07 17.60
C PRO A 5 8.43 7.83 16.77
N ARG A 6 9.56 7.65 17.47
CA ARG A 6 10.84 7.38 16.81
C ARG A 6 10.73 6.08 16.00
N PRO A 7 11.39 5.97 14.84
CA PRO A 7 11.44 4.71 14.12
C PRO A 7 12.06 3.63 15.01
N ASP A 8 11.39 2.48 15.09
CA ASP A 8 11.87 1.25 15.71
C ASP A 8 12.06 0.21 14.59
N PRO A 9 13.26 0.18 13.96
CA PRO A 9 13.48 -0.67 12.79
C PRO A 9 13.42 -2.16 13.10
N ALA A 10 13.77 -2.56 14.33
CA ALA A 10 13.74 -3.96 14.75
C ALA A 10 12.28 -4.45 14.88
N ALA A 11 11.43 -3.66 15.51
CA ALA A 11 10.00 -3.94 15.58
C ALA A 11 9.34 -3.95 14.21
N LEU A 12 9.65 -2.95 13.38
CA LEU A 12 9.10 -2.88 12.03
C LEU A 12 9.49 -4.13 11.23
N ARG A 13 10.76 -4.55 11.28
CA ARG A 13 11.22 -5.79 10.62
C ARG A 13 10.44 -7.02 11.07
N THR A 14 10.15 -7.14 12.37
CA THR A 14 9.33 -8.23 12.91
C THR A 14 7.92 -8.20 12.35
N VAL A 15 7.27 -7.03 12.34
CA VAL A 15 5.92 -6.86 11.79
C VAL A 15 5.87 -7.15 10.29
N LEU A 16 6.84 -6.65 9.51
CA LEU A 16 6.90 -6.93 8.07
C LEU A 16 7.07 -8.43 7.79
N ARG A 17 7.92 -9.12 8.55
CA ARG A 17 8.12 -10.57 8.42
C ARG A 17 6.85 -11.36 8.76
N GLN A 18 6.14 -10.99 9.83
CA GLN A 18 4.85 -11.60 10.20
C GLN A 18 3.80 -11.35 9.13
N ALA A 19 3.72 -10.12 8.62
CA ALA A 19 2.78 -9.73 7.59
C ALA A 19 3.05 -10.41 6.22
N LEU A 20 4.31 -10.72 5.89
CA LEU A 20 4.65 -11.53 4.72
C LEU A 20 4.22 -12.99 4.88
N ALA A 21 4.20 -13.51 6.11
CA ALA A 21 3.78 -14.88 6.36
C ALA A 21 2.25 -15.06 6.31
N ASP A 22 1.48 -14.00 6.58
CA ASP A 22 0.02 -14.04 6.62
C ASP A 22 -0.62 -13.73 5.24
N PRO A 23 -1.23 -14.74 4.56
CA PRO A 23 -1.88 -14.52 3.26
C PRO A 23 -3.12 -13.61 3.33
N ALA A 24 -3.69 -13.38 4.52
CA ALA A 24 -4.82 -12.48 4.69
C ALA A 24 -4.40 -11.00 4.68
N VAL A 25 -3.11 -10.69 4.82
CA VAL A 25 -2.60 -9.33 4.72
C VAL A 25 -2.60 -8.90 3.25
N THR A 26 -3.17 -7.73 2.99
CA THR A 26 -3.07 -7.08 1.68
C THR A 26 -2.03 -5.97 1.73
N TRP A 27 -1.22 -5.88 0.69
CA TRP A 27 -0.21 -4.84 0.52
C TRP A 27 -0.64 -3.89 -0.60
N SER A 28 -0.30 -2.61 -0.49
CA SER A 28 -0.40 -1.68 -1.61
C SER A 28 0.84 -0.81 -1.72
N LEU A 29 1.25 -0.52 -2.95
CA LEU A 29 2.37 0.36 -3.26
C LEU A 29 1.95 1.30 -4.38
N GLY A 30 2.09 2.59 -4.16
CA GLY A 30 1.66 3.59 -5.14
C GLY A 30 1.45 4.96 -4.53
N GLY A 31 0.77 5.81 -5.28
CA GLY A 31 0.28 7.10 -4.80
C GLY A 31 -1.25 7.15 -4.85
N TYR A 32 -1.81 8.28 -4.40
CA TYR A 32 -3.25 8.44 -4.43
C TYR A 32 -3.78 8.48 -5.88
N GLY A 33 -4.48 7.43 -6.27
CA GLY A 33 -5.09 7.30 -7.59
C GLY A 33 -4.41 6.32 -8.54
N ALA A 34 -3.18 5.88 -8.29
CA ALA A 34 -2.60 4.78 -9.07
C ALA A 34 -1.50 4.03 -8.32
N GLY A 35 -1.39 2.73 -8.60
CA GLY A 35 -0.46 1.83 -7.94
C GLY A 35 -0.80 0.38 -8.18
N ALA A 36 -0.28 -0.48 -7.32
CA ALA A 36 -0.58 -1.90 -7.30
C ALA A 36 -0.91 -2.39 -5.89
N THR A 37 -1.70 -3.44 -5.82
CA THR A 37 -2.01 -4.19 -4.60
C THR A 37 -1.51 -5.61 -4.75
N PHE A 38 -1.03 -6.21 -3.67
CA PHE A 38 -0.62 -7.61 -3.62
C PHE A 38 -1.37 -8.31 -2.49
N ARG A 39 -2.05 -9.39 -2.83
CA ARG A 39 -2.65 -10.36 -1.92
C ARG A 39 -2.53 -11.72 -2.59
N ARG A 40 -2.22 -12.75 -1.81
CA ARG A 40 -2.21 -14.13 -2.28
C ARG A 40 -3.32 -14.92 -1.63
N ASP A 41 -3.71 -16.03 -2.26
CA ASP A 41 -4.56 -17.01 -1.61
C ASP A 41 -3.73 -17.82 -0.59
N ALA A 42 -4.40 -18.40 0.41
CA ALA A 42 -3.70 -19.08 1.50
C ALA A 42 -2.90 -20.30 1.01
N ASP A 43 -3.44 -21.00 0.04
CA ASP A 43 -2.91 -22.18 -0.66
C ASP A 43 -2.09 -21.83 -1.91
N GLU A 44 -2.02 -20.55 -2.31
CA GLU A 44 -1.22 -20.14 -3.46
C GLU A 44 0.28 -20.32 -3.16
N PRO A 45 1.02 -21.06 -4.00
CA PRO A 45 2.47 -21.20 -3.87
C PRO A 45 3.16 -19.84 -3.90
N ALA A 46 4.05 -19.61 -2.94
CA ALA A 46 4.81 -18.38 -2.83
C ALA A 46 6.27 -18.66 -2.46
N ASP A 47 7.18 -18.12 -3.27
CA ASP A 47 8.63 -18.18 -3.04
C ASP A 47 9.18 -16.82 -2.65
N GLY A 48 10.43 -16.78 -2.21
CA GLY A 48 11.18 -15.54 -2.04
C GLY A 48 11.65 -14.96 -3.39
N PRO A 49 11.86 -13.64 -3.49
CA PRO A 49 12.55 -13.03 -4.63
C PRO A 49 13.92 -13.67 -4.88
N PHE A 50 14.29 -13.81 -6.16
CA PHE A 50 15.50 -14.53 -6.59
C PHE A 50 16.81 -13.98 -5.96
N ASP A 51 16.87 -12.68 -5.72
CA ASP A 51 18.06 -12.02 -5.15
C ASP A 51 18.07 -11.95 -3.62
N GLY A 52 17.17 -12.67 -2.95
CA GLY A 52 17.13 -12.78 -1.50
C GLY A 52 16.57 -11.55 -0.78
N ARG A 53 16.09 -10.53 -1.50
CA ARG A 53 15.36 -9.41 -0.88
C ARG A 53 14.10 -9.93 -0.18
N PRO A 54 13.67 -9.34 0.95
CA PRO A 54 12.41 -9.73 1.59
C PRO A 54 11.23 -9.52 0.64
N GLY A 55 10.33 -10.49 0.55
CA GLY A 55 9.23 -10.42 -0.39
C GLY A 55 8.54 -11.76 -0.61
N LEU A 56 7.61 -11.76 -1.56
CA LEU A 56 6.88 -12.94 -2.03
C LEU A 56 6.76 -12.89 -3.54
N VAL A 57 6.85 -14.05 -4.19
CA VAL A 57 6.67 -14.24 -5.62
C VAL A 57 5.64 -15.33 -5.84
N THR A 58 4.57 -15.05 -6.57
CA THR A 58 3.54 -16.03 -6.97
C THR A 58 3.34 -15.96 -8.49
N PRO A 59 2.77 -16.98 -9.16
CA PRO A 59 2.53 -16.95 -10.61
C PRO A 59 1.88 -15.64 -11.12
N ARG A 60 1.05 -15.01 -10.29
CA ARG A 60 0.26 -13.81 -10.62
C ARG A 60 0.97 -12.48 -10.34
N GLY A 61 2.07 -12.47 -9.60
CA GLY A 61 2.76 -11.23 -9.26
C GLY A 61 3.84 -11.39 -8.20
N ALA A 62 4.38 -10.27 -7.73
CA ALA A 62 5.39 -10.26 -6.69
C ALA A 62 5.25 -9.04 -5.77
N LEU A 63 5.73 -9.18 -4.55
CA LEU A 63 5.97 -8.12 -3.58
C LEU A 63 7.45 -8.18 -3.20
N VAL A 64 8.17 -7.07 -3.29
CA VAL A 64 9.57 -6.95 -2.87
C VAL A 64 9.70 -5.74 -1.96
N LEU A 65 10.34 -5.94 -0.81
CA LEU A 65 10.55 -4.96 0.25
C LEU A 65 12.06 -4.69 0.43
N GLY A 66 12.66 -3.98 -0.52
CA GLY A 66 14.09 -3.65 -0.51
C GLY A 66 14.48 -2.58 0.53
N GLU A 67 13.61 -1.62 0.80
CA GLU A 67 13.87 -0.46 1.68
C GLU A 67 12.79 -0.27 2.75
N ALA A 68 11.74 -1.08 2.76
CA ALA A 68 10.58 -0.90 3.64
C ALA A 68 10.91 -0.77 5.14
N CYS A 69 11.97 -1.44 5.63
CA CYS A 69 12.41 -1.33 7.03
C CYS A 69 13.00 0.05 7.41
N ALA A 70 13.35 0.88 6.43
CA ALA A 70 13.89 2.23 6.62
C ALA A 70 12.82 3.33 6.51
N LEU A 71 11.57 2.95 6.23
CA LEU A 71 10.44 3.87 6.15
C LEU A 71 9.89 4.21 7.55
N VAL A 72 9.13 5.30 7.62
CA VAL A 72 8.47 5.77 8.84
C VAL A 72 7.08 5.14 8.95
N PRO A 73 6.85 4.21 9.90
CA PRO A 73 5.53 3.61 10.09
C PRO A 73 4.52 4.61 10.69
N VAL A 74 3.30 4.57 10.18
CA VAL A 74 2.14 5.35 10.63
C VAL A 74 0.92 4.43 10.66
N ALA A 75 0.49 4.01 11.85
CA ALA A 75 -0.70 3.18 12.03
C ALA A 75 -1.94 4.06 12.22
N TYR A 76 -3.03 3.74 11.54
CA TYR A 76 -4.27 4.50 11.68
C TYR A 76 -5.51 3.70 11.29
N GLU A 77 -6.66 4.20 11.72
CA GLU A 77 -7.98 3.71 11.33
C GLU A 77 -8.76 4.82 10.61
N THR A 78 -9.63 4.43 9.69
CA THR A 78 -10.51 5.36 8.98
C THR A 78 -11.95 4.91 9.13
N ALA A 79 -12.81 5.77 9.67
CA ALA A 79 -14.25 5.53 9.69
C ALA A 79 -14.84 5.59 8.26
N LEU A 80 -15.57 4.56 7.85
CA LEU A 80 -16.19 4.44 6.52
C LEU A 80 -17.69 4.77 6.52
N GLY A 81 -18.30 4.92 7.70
CA GLY A 81 -19.73 5.19 7.87
C GLY A 81 -20.42 4.07 8.64
N GLY A 82 -21.50 4.40 9.35
CA GLY A 82 -22.10 3.48 10.31
C GLY A 82 -21.07 2.96 11.30
N ASP A 83 -21.03 1.63 11.45
CA ASP A 83 -20.08 0.91 12.31
C ASP A 83 -18.89 0.35 11.52
N ALA A 84 -18.74 0.69 10.24
CA ALA A 84 -17.65 0.22 9.39
C ALA A 84 -16.41 1.12 9.47
N TRP A 85 -15.23 0.50 9.45
CA TRP A 85 -13.94 1.17 9.38
C TRP A 85 -12.94 0.38 8.55
N SER A 86 -11.84 1.04 8.20
CA SER A 86 -10.63 0.37 7.70
C SER A 86 -9.46 0.64 8.65
N GLN A 87 -8.44 -0.21 8.55
CA GLN A 87 -7.23 -0.16 9.35
C GLN A 87 -6.01 -0.37 8.46
N ALA A 88 -4.96 0.43 8.66
CA ALA A 88 -3.76 0.35 7.85
C ALA A 88 -2.50 0.76 8.63
N LEU A 89 -1.38 0.15 8.24
CA LEU A 89 -0.04 0.63 8.56
C LEU A 89 0.55 1.23 7.29
N ALA A 90 0.64 2.55 7.22
CA ALA A 90 1.35 3.25 6.16
C ALA A 90 2.84 3.30 6.45
N LEU A 91 3.65 2.90 5.49
CA LEU A 91 5.09 3.09 5.51
C LEU A 91 5.42 4.34 4.69
N CYS A 92 5.92 5.37 5.37
CA CYS A 92 6.06 6.70 4.83
C CYS A 92 7.53 7.08 4.56
N ARG A 93 7.72 7.95 3.58
CA ARG A 93 9.00 8.59 3.27
C ARG A 93 8.91 10.10 3.52
N PRO A 94 9.95 10.75 4.06
CA PRO A 94 9.99 12.21 4.12
C PRO A 94 9.86 12.84 2.74
N LEU A 95 9.07 13.92 2.62
CA LEU A 95 8.83 14.60 1.32
C LEU A 95 10.11 15.09 0.64
N SER A 96 11.11 15.48 1.43
CA SER A 96 12.42 15.90 0.96
C SER A 96 13.24 14.77 0.33
N ARG A 97 12.87 13.51 0.59
CA ARG A 97 13.51 12.31 0.03
C ARG A 97 12.71 11.66 -1.09
N LEU A 98 11.55 12.22 -1.45
CA LEU A 98 10.79 11.75 -2.60
C LEU A 98 11.44 12.27 -3.89
N PRO A 99 11.59 11.42 -4.92
CA PRO A 99 12.07 11.86 -6.22
C PRO A 99 11.12 12.90 -6.84
N SER A 100 11.62 13.60 -7.86
CA SER A 100 10.77 14.40 -8.75
C SER A 100 9.71 13.52 -9.41
N CYS A 101 8.62 14.11 -9.90
CA CYS A 101 7.71 13.40 -10.80
C CYS A 101 8.47 12.96 -12.06
N PRO A 102 8.10 11.82 -12.68
CA PRO A 102 8.61 11.49 -14.00
C PRO A 102 8.11 12.52 -15.04
N ALA A 103 8.74 12.56 -16.21
CA ALA A 103 8.16 13.26 -17.35
C ALA A 103 6.77 12.68 -17.67
N PRO A 104 5.78 13.49 -18.07
CA PRO A 104 4.40 13.05 -18.27
C PRO A 104 4.20 12.30 -19.61
N VAL A 105 5.16 11.46 -19.97
CA VAL A 105 5.19 10.68 -21.20
C VAL A 105 5.69 9.26 -20.92
N VAL A 106 5.27 8.32 -21.74
CA VAL A 106 5.82 6.97 -21.74
C VAL A 106 7.29 7.04 -22.15
N SER A 107 8.16 6.35 -21.41
CA SER A 107 9.60 6.30 -21.68
C SER A 107 10.17 4.90 -21.45
N GLU A 108 11.00 4.43 -22.38
CA GLU A 108 11.75 3.18 -22.22
C GLU A 108 12.86 3.37 -21.19
N LEU A 109 12.96 2.42 -20.26
CA LEU A 109 14.00 2.38 -19.22
C LEU A 109 15.07 1.31 -19.49
N GLY A 110 14.84 0.44 -20.47
CA GLY A 110 15.70 -0.71 -20.77
C GLY A 110 15.27 -1.96 -20.01
N ARG A 111 16.23 -2.84 -19.72
CA ARG A 111 15.98 -4.12 -19.03
C ARG A 111 15.50 -3.93 -17.59
N ASP A 112 14.64 -4.82 -17.11
CA ASP A 112 14.16 -4.80 -15.72
C ASP A 112 15.09 -5.55 -14.76
N ASP A 113 16.27 -5.00 -14.48
CA ASP A 113 17.23 -5.63 -13.55
C ASP A 113 16.69 -5.78 -12.12
N GLY A 114 15.64 -5.04 -11.78
CA GLY A 114 14.99 -5.09 -10.47
C GLY A 114 13.95 -6.19 -10.32
N ALA A 115 13.66 -6.97 -11.37
CA ALA A 115 12.59 -7.97 -11.35
C ALA A 115 12.77 -9.01 -10.26
N ALA A 116 11.66 -9.41 -9.63
CA ALA A 116 11.66 -10.36 -8.53
C ALA A 116 12.06 -11.78 -8.96
N ARG A 117 11.76 -12.15 -10.21
CA ARG A 117 12.15 -13.41 -10.84
C ARG A 117 13.37 -13.22 -11.73
N SER A 118 14.26 -14.20 -11.77
CA SER A 118 15.45 -14.19 -12.64
C SER A 118 15.07 -14.13 -14.11
N GLU A 119 14.09 -14.95 -14.51
CA GLU A 119 13.56 -15.00 -15.86
C GLU A 119 12.92 -13.67 -16.24
N ASP A 120 12.50 -12.84 -15.29
CA ASP A 120 11.86 -11.55 -15.55
C ASP A 120 12.79 -10.39 -15.91
N ARG A 121 14.10 -10.57 -15.74
CA ARG A 121 15.10 -9.51 -15.91
C ARG A 121 15.50 -9.19 -17.35
N ASP A 122 15.12 -10.03 -18.31
CA ASP A 122 15.32 -9.78 -19.74
C ASP A 122 14.18 -8.97 -20.37
N GLY A 123 13.05 -8.81 -19.66
CA GLY A 123 11.93 -7.98 -20.08
C GLY A 123 12.32 -6.49 -20.15
N VAL A 124 11.67 -5.75 -21.06
CA VAL A 124 11.92 -4.31 -21.23
C VAL A 124 10.90 -3.51 -20.44
N SER A 125 11.39 -2.64 -19.56
CA SER A 125 10.59 -1.76 -18.71
C SER A 125 10.34 -0.41 -19.36
N PHE A 126 9.12 0.09 -19.19
CA PHE A 126 8.68 1.40 -19.65
C PHE A 126 8.02 2.15 -18.49
N CYS A 127 8.45 3.39 -18.22
CA CYS A 127 7.73 4.25 -17.27
C CYS A 127 6.49 4.82 -17.95
N LEU A 128 5.33 4.75 -17.28
CA LEU A 128 4.07 5.27 -17.81
C LEU A 128 3.89 6.79 -17.62
N GLY A 129 4.86 7.47 -17.01
CA GLY A 129 4.86 8.93 -16.88
C GLY A 129 3.79 9.51 -15.95
N LEU A 130 3.16 8.70 -15.09
CA LEU A 130 2.14 9.20 -14.17
C LEU A 130 2.72 10.20 -13.17
N PRO A 131 1.98 11.26 -12.78
CA PRO A 131 2.46 12.34 -11.92
C PRO A 131 2.51 11.92 -10.43
N LEU A 132 3.21 10.82 -10.14
CA LEU A 132 3.38 10.26 -8.81
C LEU A 132 4.82 10.46 -8.33
N ARG A 133 4.96 11.00 -7.11
CA ARG A 133 6.26 11.13 -6.43
C ARG A 133 6.58 9.94 -5.54
N GLN A 134 5.55 9.28 -5.01
CA GLN A 134 5.64 8.16 -4.07
C GLN A 134 6.12 6.88 -4.74
N ALA A 135 5.79 6.71 -6.02
CA ALA A 135 6.10 5.53 -6.80
C ALA A 135 6.20 5.87 -8.29
N ARG A 136 6.85 4.99 -9.04
CA ARG A 136 6.75 4.90 -10.50
C ARG A 136 5.80 3.77 -10.85
N LEU A 137 4.91 4.02 -11.80
CA LEU A 137 4.15 2.96 -12.45
C LEU A 137 4.83 2.63 -13.77
N LEU A 138 5.24 1.36 -13.91
CA LEU A 138 5.96 0.85 -15.05
C LEU A 138 5.16 -0.28 -15.70
N ALA A 139 5.39 -0.49 -16.99
CA ALA A 139 4.98 -1.69 -17.71
C ALA A 139 6.23 -2.42 -18.19
N ARG A 140 6.35 -3.71 -17.85
CA ARG A 140 7.36 -4.60 -18.41
C ARG A 140 6.74 -5.42 -19.53
N GLY A 141 7.32 -5.33 -20.72
CA GLY A 141 6.89 -6.04 -21.92
C GLY A 141 7.94 -7.04 -22.42
N ARG A 142 7.47 -8.05 -23.15
CA ARG A 142 8.28 -9.03 -23.89
C ARG A 142 7.75 -9.21 -25.31
N GLY A 143 8.60 -9.72 -26.21
CA GLY A 143 8.19 -10.10 -27.56
C GLY A 143 7.40 -8.99 -28.26
N ALA A 144 6.17 -9.32 -28.69
CA ALA A 144 5.29 -8.39 -29.40
C ALA A 144 4.86 -7.15 -28.59
N ALA A 145 4.93 -7.18 -27.25
CA ALA A 145 4.59 -6.02 -26.42
C ALA A 145 5.63 -4.89 -26.52
N VAL A 146 6.90 -5.22 -26.73
CA VAL A 146 8.01 -4.26 -26.77
C VAL A 146 7.87 -3.23 -27.90
N PRO A 147 7.69 -3.60 -29.19
CA PRO A 147 7.52 -2.61 -30.25
C PRO A 147 6.30 -1.71 -30.05
N ILE A 148 5.22 -2.24 -29.45
CA ILE A 148 4.02 -1.47 -29.14
C ILE A 148 4.27 -0.43 -28.05
N LEU A 149 5.00 -0.80 -27.00
CA LEU A 149 5.37 0.12 -25.92
C LEU A 149 6.38 1.17 -26.39
N ARG A 150 7.28 0.80 -27.30
CA ARG A 150 8.19 1.74 -27.98
C ARG A 150 7.45 2.76 -28.83
N ASP A 151 6.45 2.32 -29.59
CA ASP A 151 5.60 3.23 -30.36
C ASP A 151 4.90 4.25 -29.43
N ALA A 152 4.47 3.82 -28.24
CA ALA A 152 3.84 4.70 -27.25
C ALA A 152 4.79 5.74 -26.63
N CYS A 153 6.11 5.56 -26.73
CA CYS A 153 7.07 6.48 -26.12
C CYS A 153 6.94 7.91 -26.64
N GLY A 154 7.19 8.88 -25.76
CA GLY A 154 7.04 10.31 -26.07
C GLY A 154 5.60 10.84 -26.02
N ARG A 155 4.61 9.98 -25.80
CA ARG A 155 3.20 10.35 -25.60
C ARG A 155 2.77 10.08 -24.16
N PRO A 156 1.80 10.85 -23.60
CA PRO A 156 1.19 10.50 -22.32
C PRO A 156 0.56 9.11 -22.37
N ALA A 157 0.69 8.34 -21.29
CA ALA A 157 -0.11 7.14 -21.14
C ALA A 157 -1.60 7.52 -21.03
N ASP A 158 -2.47 6.72 -21.62
CA ASP A 158 -3.93 6.91 -21.58
C ASP A 158 -4.66 5.59 -21.29
N ALA A 159 -5.99 5.65 -21.20
CA ALA A 159 -6.82 4.49 -20.96
C ALA A 159 -6.70 3.41 -22.06
N VAL A 160 -6.46 3.82 -23.32
CA VAL A 160 -6.31 2.89 -24.44
C VAL A 160 -5.03 2.08 -24.30
N LEU A 161 -3.92 2.74 -23.96
CA LEU A 161 -2.67 2.05 -23.65
C LEU A 161 -2.85 1.13 -22.45
N TRP A 162 -3.49 1.61 -21.37
CA TRP A 162 -3.75 0.82 -20.16
C TRP A 162 -4.51 -0.47 -20.44
N GLU A 163 -5.62 -0.42 -21.18
CA GLU A 163 -6.37 -1.61 -21.60
C GLU A 163 -5.54 -2.53 -22.50
N ARG A 164 -4.72 -1.96 -23.39
CA ARG A 164 -3.86 -2.72 -24.30
C ARG A 164 -2.79 -3.50 -23.54
N LEU A 165 -2.24 -2.99 -22.43
CA LEU A 165 -1.26 -3.70 -21.60
C LEU A 165 -1.77 -5.08 -21.16
N SER A 166 -3.06 -5.16 -20.83
CA SER A 166 -3.67 -6.42 -20.42
C SER A 166 -3.73 -7.44 -21.55
N ARG A 167 -4.03 -6.99 -22.78
CA ARG A 167 -4.07 -7.86 -23.97
C ARG A 167 -2.68 -8.33 -24.39
N LEU A 168 -1.65 -7.58 -24.03
CA LEU A 168 -0.25 -7.89 -24.33
C LEU A 168 0.40 -8.85 -23.32
N GLY A 169 -0.30 -9.21 -22.25
CA GLY A 169 0.28 -10.01 -21.16
C GLY A 169 1.45 -9.28 -20.47
N ALA A 170 1.42 -7.95 -20.42
CA ALA A 170 2.46 -7.17 -19.77
C ALA A 170 2.44 -7.39 -18.25
N THR A 171 3.56 -7.10 -17.59
CA THR A 171 3.59 -6.98 -16.12
C THR A 171 3.53 -5.50 -15.74
N LEU A 172 2.54 -5.13 -14.92
CA LEU A 172 2.51 -3.81 -14.31
C LEU A 172 3.29 -3.80 -13.00
N ILE A 173 4.07 -2.74 -12.81
CA ILE A 173 5.00 -2.63 -11.68
C ILE A 173 4.78 -1.28 -11.01
N ALA A 174 4.42 -1.29 -9.74
CA ALA A 174 4.52 -0.10 -8.89
C ALA A 174 5.83 -0.18 -8.11
N ALA A 175 6.74 0.80 -8.27
CA ALA A 175 8.07 0.77 -7.68
C ALA A 175 8.43 2.05 -6.92
N SER A 176 9.13 1.93 -5.79
CA SER A 176 9.65 3.05 -5.00
C SER A 176 11.02 2.67 -4.40
N GLY A 177 12.11 3.19 -4.96
CA GLY A 177 13.45 2.74 -4.57
C GLY A 177 13.63 1.24 -4.83
N GLY A 178 14.14 0.51 -3.84
CA GLY A 178 14.25 -0.95 -3.88
C GLY A 178 12.95 -1.74 -3.64
N ASP A 179 11.84 -1.06 -3.29
CA ASP A 179 10.53 -1.68 -3.05
C ASP A 179 9.69 -1.74 -4.34
N ARG A 180 8.96 -2.84 -4.57
CA ARG A 180 8.07 -2.97 -5.72
C ARG A 180 6.93 -3.97 -5.51
N ILE A 181 5.82 -3.74 -6.19
CA ILE A 181 4.76 -4.73 -6.41
C ILE A 181 4.66 -4.96 -7.93
N GLU A 182 4.70 -6.22 -8.34
CA GLU A 182 4.54 -6.67 -9.73
C GLU A 182 3.19 -7.39 -9.87
N VAL A 183 2.50 -7.12 -10.99
CA VAL A 183 1.19 -7.68 -11.31
C VAL A 183 1.25 -8.19 -12.75
N VAL A 184 1.13 -9.50 -12.93
CA VAL A 184 1.04 -10.10 -14.26
C VAL A 184 -0.37 -9.89 -14.80
N LEU A 185 -0.49 -9.32 -16.00
CA LEU A 185 -1.79 -9.07 -16.62
C LEU A 185 -2.21 -10.21 -17.57
N PRO A 186 -3.53 -10.44 -17.78
CA PRO A 186 -4.65 -9.83 -17.06
C PRO A 186 -4.67 -10.20 -15.57
N ASP A 187 -5.06 -9.26 -14.72
CA ASP A 187 -5.21 -9.54 -13.29
C ASP A 187 -6.55 -10.26 -12.99
N THR A 188 -6.59 -10.99 -11.86
CA THR A 188 -7.77 -11.72 -11.41
C THR A 188 -8.06 -11.41 -9.95
N HIS A 189 -9.35 -11.37 -9.57
CA HIS A 189 -9.78 -11.13 -8.19
C HIS A 189 -10.29 -12.43 -7.55
N PRO A 190 -9.89 -12.75 -6.31
CA PRO A 190 -8.83 -12.15 -5.48
C PRO A 190 -7.43 -12.35 -6.08
N GLY A 191 -6.47 -11.46 -5.75
CA GLY A 191 -5.09 -11.55 -6.27
C GLY A 191 -4.37 -10.20 -6.35
N PRO A 192 -3.10 -10.20 -6.82
CA PRO A 192 -2.39 -8.98 -7.17
C PRO A 192 -3.12 -8.21 -8.25
N ARG A 193 -3.19 -6.88 -8.13
CA ARG A 193 -3.92 -6.01 -9.06
C ARG A 193 -3.25 -4.68 -9.25
N ALA A 194 -3.36 -4.13 -10.45
CA ALA A 194 -2.93 -2.77 -10.73
C ALA A 194 -4.16 -1.87 -10.87
N HIS A 195 -4.04 -0.61 -10.46
CA HIS A 195 -5.14 0.34 -10.55
C HIS A 195 -4.68 1.71 -11.02
N TRP A 196 -5.58 2.35 -11.77
CA TRP A 196 -5.45 3.70 -12.28
C TRP A 196 -6.82 4.38 -12.14
N PHE A 197 -6.85 5.53 -11.46
CA PHE A 197 -8.02 6.39 -11.31
C PHE A 197 -7.68 7.83 -11.67
N ASP A 198 -7.96 8.21 -12.93
CA ASP A 198 -7.69 9.55 -13.47
C ASP A 198 -8.23 10.69 -12.60
N LYS A 199 -9.47 10.52 -12.12
CA LYS A 199 -10.13 11.51 -11.27
C LYS A 199 -9.35 11.75 -9.98
N LEU A 200 -8.72 10.73 -9.41
CA LEU A 200 -7.95 10.85 -8.18
C LEU A 200 -6.55 11.41 -8.44
N LEU A 201 -5.89 11.01 -9.53
CA LEU A 201 -4.58 11.54 -9.93
C LEU A 201 -4.63 13.06 -10.14
N ARG A 202 -5.69 13.58 -10.77
CA ARG A 202 -5.90 15.02 -10.97
C ARG A 202 -6.03 15.83 -9.68
N LEU A 203 -6.30 15.19 -8.54
CA LEU A 203 -6.35 15.89 -7.26
C LEU A 203 -4.95 16.25 -6.73
N GLY A 204 -3.87 15.65 -7.29
CA GLY A 204 -2.49 15.96 -6.91
C GLY A 204 -2.15 15.67 -5.44
N ARG A 205 -2.94 14.83 -4.78
CA ARG A 205 -2.77 14.51 -3.35
C ARG A 205 -1.77 13.38 -3.16
N LEU A 206 -1.07 13.40 -2.04
CA LEU A 206 -0.14 12.32 -1.68
C LEU A 206 -0.86 11.10 -1.08
N HIS A 207 -2.02 11.33 -0.45
CA HIS A 207 -2.85 10.30 0.15
C HIS A 207 -4.29 10.81 0.30
N ALA A 208 -5.21 9.91 0.69
CA ALA A 208 -6.58 10.27 1.00
C ALA A 208 -6.62 11.29 2.16
N ALA A 209 -7.55 12.25 2.09
CA ALA A 209 -7.75 13.26 3.14
C ALA A 209 -8.24 12.67 4.47
N THR A 210 -8.65 11.41 4.47
CA THR A 210 -9.07 10.65 5.66
C THR A 210 -7.92 9.94 6.35
N ALA A 211 -6.78 9.76 5.69
CA ALA A 211 -5.58 9.18 6.30
C ALA A 211 -4.85 10.27 7.10
N PRO A 212 -4.68 10.12 8.42
CA PRO A 212 -4.00 11.10 9.29
C PRO A 212 -2.48 10.99 9.17
N ILE A 213 -1.94 11.07 7.95
CA ILE A 213 -0.50 11.06 7.73
C ILE A 213 0.09 12.41 8.18
N PRO A 214 1.15 12.43 9.01
CA PRO A 214 1.79 13.65 9.45
C PRO A 214 2.32 14.52 8.31
N ALA A 215 2.30 15.83 8.52
CA ALA A 215 2.92 16.78 7.60
C ALA A 215 4.41 16.44 7.39
N GLY A 216 4.90 16.58 6.15
CA GLY A 216 6.29 16.26 5.80
C GLY A 216 6.54 14.78 5.50
N LEU A 217 5.53 13.92 5.60
CA LEU A 217 5.58 12.52 5.20
C LEU A 217 4.66 12.24 3.99
N ALA A 218 5.04 11.27 3.16
CA ALA A 218 4.15 10.66 2.17
C ALA A 218 4.16 9.15 2.32
N PRO A 219 3.00 8.48 2.33
CA PRO A 219 2.96 7.03 2.34
C PRO A 219 3.37 6.48 0.96
N VAL A 220 4.24 5.47 0.95
CA VAL A 220 4.70 4.80 -0.28
C VAL A 220 4.18 3.36 -0.36
N ILE A 221 4.08 2.69 0.80
CA ILE A 221 3.56 1.33 0.95
C ILE A 221 2.49 1.36 2.05
N HIS A 222 1.43 0.56 1.91
CA HIS A 222 0.50 0.29 2.99
C HIS A 222 0.38 -1.21 3.21
N LEU A 223 0.28 -1.59 4.49
CA LEU A 223 -0.16 -2.90 4.92
C LEU A 223 -1.59 -2.78 5.42
N HIS A 224 -2.45 -3.66 4.95
CA HIS A 224 -3.85 -3.80 5.37
C HIS A 224 -4.00 -5.16 6.04
N PRO A 225 -3.85 -5.24 7.38
CA PRO A 225 -4.00 -6.50 8.09
C PRO A 225 -5.46 -6.96 8.06
N PRO A 226 -5.71 -8.28 8.25
CA PRO A 226 -7.06 -8.81 8.26
C PRO A 226 -7.93 -8.07 9.27
N HIS A 227 -9.11 -7.66 8.81
CA HIS A 227 -10.05 -6.92 9.63
C HIS A 227 -10.58 -7.80 10.79
N PRO A 228 -10.76 -7.27 12.01
CA PRO A 228 -11.27 -8.04 13.14
C PRO A 228 -12.75 -8.40 12.99
N TRP A 229 -13.55 -7.55 12.36
CA TRP A 229 -14.92 -7.91 11.98
C TRP A 229 -14.91 -8.76 10.72
N THR A 230 -15.43 -9.99 10.84
CA THR A 230 -15.53 -11.01 9.77
C THR A 230 -16.96 -11.56 9.72
N GLU A 231 -17.26 -12.41 8.73
CA GLU A 231 -18.55 -13.12 8.68
C GLU A 231 -18.79 -14.01 9.91
N SER A 232 -17.72 -14.53 10.53
CA SER A 232 -17.79 -15.33 11.76
C SER A 232 -17.85 -14.50 13.04
N GLY A 233 -17.97 -13.17 12.93
CA GLY A 233 -18.03 -12.25 14.06
C GLY A 233 -16.72 -11.48 14.29
N TYR A 234 -16.56 -10.98 15.52
CA TYR A 234 -15.46 -10.09 15.89
C TYR A 234 -14.28 -10.88 16.50
N ASP A 235 -13.15 -10.86 15.81
CA ASP A 235 -11.91 -11.54 16.20
C ASP A 235 -11.07 -10.62 17.12
N LEU A 236 -11.02 -10.99 18.42
CA LEU A 236 -10.26 -10.28 19.44
C LEU A 236 -8.74 -10.32 19.21
N GLY A 237 -8.22 -11.40 18.61
CA GLY A 237 -6.80 -11.52 18.30
C GLY A 237 -6.38 -10.53 17.23
N ARG A 238 -7.14 -10.43 16.14
CA ARG A 238 -6.91 -9.43 15.08
C ARG A 238 -7.06 -8.01 15.60
N HIS A 239 -8.02 -7.76 16.48
CA HIS A 239 -8.17 -6.48 17.14
C HIS A 239 -6.93 -6.13 17.96
N GLY A 240 -6.46 -7.06 18.81
CA GLY A 240 -5.28 -6.90 19.64
C GLY A 240 -4.02 -6.60 18.82
N VAL A 241 -3.78 -7.35 17.74
CA VAL A 241 -2.64 -7.13 16.83
C VAL A 241 -2.63 -5.71 16.28
N PHE A 242 -3.78 -5.19 15.82
CA PHE A 242 -3.81 -3.83 15.29
C PHE A 242 -3.77 -2.76 16.40
N ALA A 243 -4.32 -3.04 17.57
CA ALA A 243 -4.19 -2.17 18.74
C ALA A 243 -2.72 -1.99 19.15
N ASP A 244 -1.91 -3.04 19.09
CA ASP A 244 -0.46 -2.96 19.34
C ASP A 244 0.26 -2.07 18.31
N TRP A 245 -0.14 -2.15 17.04
CA TRP A 245 0.42 -1.29 15.99
C TRP A 245 0.05 0.18 16.21
N LEU A 246 -1.20 0.46 16.59
CA LEU A 246 -1.65 1.79 16.96
C LEU A 246 -0.89 2.34 18.16
N ALA A 247 -0.73 1.54 19.23
CA ALA A 247 0.01 1.96 20.41
C ALA A 247 1.47 2.36 20.09
N ARG A 248 2.07 1.68 19.10
CA ARG A 248 3.48 1.90 18.72
C ARG A 248 3.67 3.02 17.70
N TRP A 249 2.80 3.11 16.70
CA TRP A 249 3.00 3.94 15.51
C TRP A 249 1.80 4.82 15.13
N GLY A 250 0.77 4.86 15.97
CA GLY A 250 -0.33 5.80 15.83
C GLY A 250 0.02 7.19 16.36
N ASP A 251 -0.81 8.16 16.02
CA ASP A 251 -0.75 9.48 16.65
C ASP A 251 -1.06 9.32 18.15
N PRO A 252 -0.13 9.68 19.08
CA PRO A 252 -0.33 9.45 20.50
C PRO A 252 -1.61 10.08 21.06
N ALA A 253 -2.03 11.23 20.56
CA ALA A 253 -3.25 11.89 21.02
C ALA A 253 -4.51 11.15 20.56
N LEU A 254 -4.50 10.62 19.33
CA LEU A 254 -5.60 9.82 18.80
C LEU A 254 -5.68 8.45 19.48
N VAL A 255 -4.53 7.84 19.78
CA VAL A 255 -4.44 6.58 20.52
C VAL A 255 -4.98 6.74 21.94
N ALA A 256 -4.59 7.80 22.65
CA ALA A 256 -5.09 8.09 23.98
C ALA A 256 -6.61 8.32 23.98
N LEU A 257 -7.12 9.08 22.99
CA LEU A 257 -8.56 9.29 22.80
C LEU A 257 -9.31 7.96 22.59
N LYS A 258 -8.77 7.08 21.74
CA LYS A 258 -9.36 5.76 21.50
C LYS A 258 -9.40 4.93 22.78
N ALA A 259 -8.29 4.88 23.52
CA ALA A 259 -8.18 4.13 24.77
C ALA A 259 -9.21 4.58 25.81
N GLY A 260 -9.36 5.90 26.03
CA GLY A 260 -10.36 6.43 26.97
C GLY A 260 -11.80 6.06 26.57
N ILE A 261 -12.15 6.12 25.28
CA ILE A 261 -13.48 5.72 24.80
C ILE A 261 -13.75 4.23 25.04
N LEU A 262 -12.75 3.38 24.80
CA LEU A 262 -12.84 1.94 25.04
C LEU A 262 -12.96 1.62 26.54
N ALA A 263 -12.27 2.38 27.39
CA ALA A 263 -12.37 2.30 28.86
C ALA A 263 -13.69 2.84 29.43
N GLY A 264 -14.50 3.52 28.60
CA GLY A 264 -15.80 4.05 28.99
C GLY A 264 -15.80 5.47 29.52
N GLU A 265 -14.71 6.21 29.33
CA GLU A 265 -14.58 7.59 29.76
C GLU A 265 -15.51 8.53 28.98
N ALA A 266 -16.05 9.53 29.68
CA ALA A 266 -16.83 10.59 29.07
C ALA A 266 -15.88 11.59 28.38
N MET A 267 -15.87 11.58 27.05
CA MET A 267 -15.00 12.46 26.26
C MET A 267 -15.73 13.69 25.75
N ALA A 268 -15.05 14.84 25.77
CA ALA A 268 -15.51 16.05 25.10
C ALA A 268 -15.66 15.82 23.59
N VAL A 269 -16.50 16.63 22.95
CA VAL A 269 -16.73 16.55 21.50
C VAL A 269 -15.43 16.89 20.76
N PRO A 270 -14.91 16.00 19.90
CA PRO A 270 -13.64 16.27 19.23
C PRO A 270 -13.74 17.38 18.17
N ASP A 271 -12.77 18.29 18.20
CA ASP A 271 -12.66 19.45 17.33
C ASP A 271 -12.05 19.12 15.95
N THR A 272 -11.17 18.12 15.87
CA THR A 272 -10.56 17.70 14.60
C THR A 272 -11.34 16.60 13.88
N ARG A 273 -11.22 16.57 12.55
CA ARG A 273 -11.80 15.51 11.71
C ARG A 273 -11.23 14.12 12.07
N ALA A 274 -9.93 14.04 12.33
CA ALA A 274 -9.25 12.79 12.69
C ALA A 274 -9.77 12.26 14.03
N ALA A 275 -9.89 13.11 15.05
CA ALA A 275 -10.42 12.71 16.34
C ALA A 275 -11.90 12.28 16.26
N ARG A 276 -12.75 12.98 15.48
CA ARG A 276 -14.12 12.52 15.20
C ARG A 276 -14.17 11.16 14.51
N ALA A 277 -13.26 10.89 13.59
CA ALA A 277 -13.18 9.59 12.93
C ALA A 277 -12.81 8.49 13.94
N VAL A 278 -11.78 8.71 14.76
CA VAL A 278 -11.37 7.79 15.82
C VAL A 278 -12.48 7.53 16.82
N THR A 279 -13.23 8.56 17.24
CA THR A 279 -14.39 8.38 18.12
C THR A 279 -15.44 7.45 17.54
N ARG A 280 -15.73 7.54 16.23
CA ARG A 280 -16.68 6.63 15.57
C ARG A 280 -16.16 5.20 15.56
N VAL A 281 -14.89 5.00 15.21
CA VAL A 281 -14.26 3.67 15.19
C VAL A 281 -14.24 3.06 16.59
N ALA A 282 -13.80 3.81 17.60
CA ALA A 282 -13.72 3.34 18.99
C ALA A 282 -15.10 2.97 19.55
N ARG A 283 -16.15 3.74 19.23
CA ARG A 283 -17.53 3.40 19.62
C ARG A 283 -18.03 2.13 18.95
N ALA A 284 -17.76 1.94 17.65
CA ALA A 284 -18.11 0.71 16.94
C ALA A 284 -17.40 -0.50 17.58
N GLN A 285 -16.08 -0.40 17.78
CA GLN A 285 -15.29 -1.47 18.41
C GLN A 285 -15.76 -1.80 19.82
N ARG A 286 -16.10 -0.78 20.64
CA ARG A 286 -16.62 -1.00 21.99
C ARG A 286 -17.92 -1.82 22.00
N ARG A 287 -18.81 -1.63 21.03
CA ARG A 287 -20.03 -2.45 20.92
C ARG A 287 -19.69 -3.91 20.67
N TYR A 288 -18.77 -4.19 19.75
CA TYR A 288 -18.34 -5.55 19.47
C TYR A 288 -17.61 -6.20 20.64
N LEU A 289 -16.74 -5.45 21.32
CA LEU A 289 -16.04 -5.90 22.53
C LEU A 289 -16.99 -6.19 23.71
N ALA A 290 -18.12 -5.50 23.79
CA ALA A 290 -19.14 -5.76 24.81
C ALA A 290 -20.07 -6.94 24.47
N SER A 291 -20.06 -7.40 23.22
CA SER A 291 -20.90 -8.51 22.73
C SER A 291 -20.11 -9.80 22.45
N SER A 292 -18.79 -9.79 22.63
CA SER A 292 -17.88 -10.93 22.46
C SER A 292 -17.53 -11.52 23.82
#